data_AF-A0A9N9P879-F1
#
_entry.id   AF-A0A9N9P879-F1
#
_cell.length_a   1.000
_cell.length_b   1.000
_cell.length_c   1.000
_cell.angle_alpha   90.00
_cell.angle_beta   90.00
_cell.angle_gamma   90.00
#
_symmetry.space_group_name_H-M   'P 1'
#
loop_
_entity.id
_entity.type
_entity.pdbx_description
1 polymer ?
#
loop_
_entity_poly.entity_id
_entity_poly.type
_entity_poly.pdbx_seq_one_letter_code
_entity_poly.pdbx_strand_id
1 'polypeptide(L)'
;KGYVHEDGECSHYAKRQDIGHIPLRVTRAKSLLNSINKNFGTLPFCRRYLDRIGETRYALALKNLVDSGIVESYPPLVDIKGSYTAQYEHTIILRPTCKEVVSRGDDY
;
A
#
# COMPACT_ATOMS: atom_id res chain seq x y z
N LYS A 1 -8.99 -20.47 10.49
CA LYS A 1 -10.10 -19.94 11.33
C LYS A 1 -11.05 -19.04 10.54
N GLY A 2 -10.72 -18.68 9.28
CA GLY A 2 -11.60 -17.85 8.46
C GLY A 2 -11.59 -16.38 8.85
N TYR A 3 -10.58 -15.94 9.61
CA TYR A 3 -10.28 -14.54 9.87
C TYR A 3 -8.76 -14.36 9.81
N VAL A 4 -8.32 -13.17 9.44
CA VAL A 4 -6.91 -12.83 9.31
C VAL A 4 -6.46 -11.90 10.42
N HIS A 5 -5.17 -11.90 10.71
CA HIS A 5 -4.48 -10.96 11.57
C HIS A 5 -3.18 -10.52 10.93
N GLU A 6 -2.62 -9.41 11.39
CA GLU A 6 -1.33 -8.92 10.91
C GLU A 6 -0.19 -9.77 11.47
N ASP A 7 0.68 -10.26 10.60
CA ASP A 7 1.90 -10.97 11.01
C ASP A 7 3.01 -10.83 9.96
N GLY A 8 4.26 -10.84 10.40
CA GLY A 8 5.44 -10.68 9.55
C GLY A 8 5.85 -9.22 9.25
N GLU A 9 6.84 -9.06 8.36
CA GLU A 9 7.42 -7.76 8.05
C GLU A 9 6.55 -6.95 7.06
N CYS A 10 6.19 -5.72 7.44
CA CYS A 10 5.40 -4.84 6.57
C CYS A 10 6.18 -4.37 5.34
N SER A 11 5.62 -4.66 4.16
CA SER A 11 6.20 -4.33 2.86
C SER A 11 5.39 -3.32 2.05
N HIS A 12 4.08 -3.19 2.29
CA HIS A 12 3.15 -2.36 1.52
C HIS A 12 2.72 -1.12 2.30
N TYR A 13 2.64 0.01 1.60
CA TYR A 13 2.32 1.30 2.17
C TYR A 13 1.50 2.12 1.17
N ALA A 14 0.64 3.02 1.63
CA ALA A 14 -0.02 4.00 0.76
C ALA A 14 -0.17 5.34 1.46
N LYS A 15 -0.12 6.44 0.72
CA LYS A 15 -0.47 7.76 1.27
C LYS A 15 -1.99 7.85 1.40
N ARG A 16 -2.51 8.25 2.56
CA ARG A 16 -3.97 8.41 2.69
C ARG A 16 -4.44 9.67 1.95
N GLN A 17 -5.59 9.58 1.30
CA GLN A 17 -6.11 10.62 0.41
C GLN A 17 -6.71 11.81 1.17
N ASP A 18 -7.45 11.54 2.25
CA ASP A 18 -8.27 12.54 2.94
C ASP A 18 -7.58 13.19 4.14
N ILE A 19 -6.28 13.46 4.03
CA ILE A 19 -5.53 14.12 5.10
C ILE A 19 -5.15 15.54 4.69
N GLY A 20 -5.44 16.49 5.57
CA GLY A 20 -4.93 17.85 5.45
C GLY A 20 -3.40 17.93 5.55
N HIS A 21 -2.87 19.15 5.44
CA HIS A 21 -1.43 19.36 5.58
C HIS A 21 -0.96 19.07 7.01
N ILE A 22 -0.14 18.04 7.18
CA ILE A 22 0.53 17.73 8.45
C ILE A 22 1.98 18.27 8.38
N PRO A 23 2.36 19.22 9.26
CA PRO A 23 3.70 19.80 9.25
C PRO A 23 4.75 18.79 9.73
N LEU A 24 5.59 18.30 8.81
CA LEU A 24 6.72 17.42 9.11
C LEU A 24 7.95 18.22 9.53
N ARG A 25 8.47 17.95 10.74
CA ARG A 25 9.72 18.55 11.24
C ARG A 25 10.97 17.81 10.77
N VAL A 26 10.86 16.51 10.47
CA VAL A 26 11.98 15.67 10.04
C VAL A 26 12.26 15.89 8.55
N THR A 27 13.39 16.51 8.22
CA THR A 27 13.77 16.85 6.83
C THR A 27 13.76 15.63 5.90
N ARG A 28 14.24 14.48 6.37
CA ARG A 28 14.27 13.25 5.56
C ARG A 28 12.86 12.70 5.30
N ALA A 29 11.93 12.81 6.26
CA ALA A 29 10.53 12.44 6.07
C ALA A 29 9.84 13.34 5.05
N LYS A 30 10.12 14.66 5.08
CA LYS A 30 9.61 15.60 4.08
C LYS A 30 10.14 15.28 2.67
N SER A 31 11.44 15.01 2.56
CA SER A 31 12.06 14.60 1.29
C SER A 31 11.45 13.30 0.77
N LEU A 32 11.28 12.29 1.62
CA LEU A 32 10.66 11.01 1.25
C LEU A 32 9.20 11.19 0.81
N LEU A 33 8.42 12.00 1.54
CA LEU A 33 7.04 12.30 1.18
C LEU A 33 6.95 12.99 -0.19
N ASN A 34 7.87 13.89 -0.51
CA ASN A 34 7.93 14.50 -1.85
C ASN A 34 8.21 13.45 -2.93
N SER A 35 9.13 12.51 -2.69
CA SER A 35 9.39 11.39 -3.60
C SER A 35 8.16 10.49 -3.75
N ILE A 36 7.45 10.18 -2.67
CA ILE A 36 6.20 9.40 -2.71
C ILE A 36 5.14 10.14 -3.53
N ASN A 37 4.91 11.43 -3.27
CA ASN A 37 3.95 12.24 -4.02
C ASN A 37 4.27 12.29 -5.51
N LYS A 38 5.56 12.44 -5.86
CA LYS A 38 6.01 12.53 -7.26
C LYS A 38 5.84 11.21 -8.02
N ASN A 39 6.13 10.07 -7.38
CA ASN A 39 6.22 8.78 -8.08
C ASN A 39 4.96 7.91 -7.93
N PHE A 40 4.24 8.01 -6.81
CA PHE A 40 3.10 7.13 -6.50
C PHE A 40 1.82 7.92 -6.24
N GLY A 41 1.92 9.18 -5.78
CA GLY A 41 0.76 9.98 -5.40
C GLY A 41 0.02 9.32 -4.24
N THR A 42 -1.16 8.78 -4.52
CA THR A 42 -2.01 8.05 -3.55
C THR A 42 -2.08 6.55 -3.84
N LEU A 43 -1.40 6.07 -4.88
CA LEU A 43 -1.34 4.65 -5.18
C LEU A 43 -0.46 3.92 -4.15
N PRO A 44 -0.80 2.67 -3.78
CA PRO A 44 0.06 1.85 -2.94
C PRO A 44 1.44 1.63 -3.55
N PHE A 45 2.46 1.56 -2.69
CA PHE A 45 3.84 1.28 -3.04
C PHE A 45 4.47 0.31 -2.05
N CYS A 46 5.68 -0.16 -2.35
CA CYS A 46 6.44 -1.02 -1.46
C CYS A 46 7.90 -0.54 -1.32
N ARG A 47 8.62 -1.04 -0.30
CA ARG A 47 10.03 -0.68 -0.07
C ARG A 47 10.90 -0.89 -1.30
N ARG A 48 10.71 -2.01 -2.02
CA ARG A 48 11.42 -2.30 -3.28
C ARG A 48 11.24 -1.23 -4.36
N TYR A 49 10.09 -0.54 -4.39
CA TYR A 49 9.87 0.54 -5.36
C TYR A 49 10.61 1.81 -4.95
N LEU A 50 10.71 2.10 -3.65
CA LEU A 50 11.56 3.16 -3.13
C LEU A 50 13.03 2.90 -3.48
N ASP A 51 13.51 1.67 -3.29
CA ASP A 51 14.87 1.28 -3.68
C ASP A 51 15.11 1.51 -5.18
N ARG A 52 14.15 1.12 -6.03
CA ARG A 52 14.25 1.25 -7.49
C ARG A 52 14.32 2.70 -7.97
N ILE A 53 13.65 3.62 -7.28
CA ILE A 53 13.70 5.06 -7.60
C ILE A 53 14.90 5.78 -6.93
N GLY A 54 15.79 5.02 -6.29
CA GLY A 54 17.04 5.53 -5.72
C GLY A 54 16.92 6.08 -4.30
N GLU A 55 15.79 5.90 -3.61
CA GLU A 55 15.70 6.23 -2.19
C GLU A 55 16.53 5.24 -1.38
N THR A 56 17.32 5.77 -0.45
CA THR A 56 18.16 4.95 0.45
C THR A 56 18.01 5.39 1.90
N ARG A 57 18.30 4.49 2.85
CA ARG A 57 18.25 4.77 4.30
C ARG A 57 16.94 5.45 4.74
N TYR A 58 15.82 5.09 4.11
CA TYR A 58 14.53 5.75 4.30
C TYR A 58 13.67 5.11 5.41
N ALA A 59 14.09 4.00 6.03
CA ALA A 59 13.27 3.25 6.98
C ALA A 59 12.72 4.09 8.14
N LEU A 60 13.57 4.92 8.78
CA LEU A 60 13.14 5.81 9.86
C LEU A 60 12.22 6.94 9.37
N ALA A 61 12.48 7.46 8.17
CA ALA A 61 11.65 8.47 7.55
C ALA A 61 10.26 7.90 7.20
N LEU A 62 10.20 6.68 6.66
CA LEU A 62 8.96 5.97 6.36
C LEU A 62 8.18 5.69 7.63
N LYS A 63 8.85 5.22 8.70
CA LYS A 63 8.22 5.06 10.02
C LYS A 63 7.63 6.37 10.52
N ASN A 64 8.35 7.50 10.40
CA ASN A 64 7.82 8.80 10.80
C ASN A 64 6.57 9.23 9.99
N LEU A 65 6.52 8.90 8.70
CA LEU A 65 5.33 9.15 7.88
C LEU A 65 4.14 8.28 8.30
N VAL A 66 4.40 7.04 8.74
CA VAL A 66 3.37 6.14 9.27
C VAL A 66 2.89 6.62 10.65
N ASP A 67 3.80 6.91 11.58
CA ASP A 67 3.48 7.37 12.93
C ASP A 67 2.74 8.72 12.92
N SER A 68 3.00 9.57 11.92
CA SER A 68 2.27 10.83 11.72
C SER A 68 0.93 10.66 11.01
N GLY A 69 0.58 9.44 10.59
CA GLY A 69 -0.68 9.12 9.92
C GLY A 69 -0.77 9.61 8.47
N ILE A 70 0.33 10.08 7.87
CA ILE A 70 0.39 10.53 6.46
C ILE A 70 0.37 9.33 5.51
N VAL A 71 1.11 8.30 5.89
CA VAL A 71 1.19 7.03 5.17
C VAL A 71 0.57 5.95 6.03
N GLU A 72 -0.18 5.06 5.41
CA GLU A 72 -0.73 3.87 6.04
C GLU A 72 0.13 2.67 5.68
N SER A 73 0.37 1.78 6.64
CA SER A 73 1.09 0.53 6.46
C SER A 73 0.10 -0.61 6.29
N TYR A 74 0.33 -1.49 5.32
CA TYR A 74 -0.46 -2.69 5.07
C TYR A 74 0.44 -3.92 5.27
N PRO A 75 0.57 -4.41 6.52
CA PRO A 75 1.33 -5.62 6.80
C PRO A 75 0.66 -6.87 6.21
N PRO A 76 1.39 -7.99 6.08
CA PRO A 76 0.80 -9.24 5.61
C PRO A 76 -0.35 -9.69 6.51
N LEU A 77 -1.42 -10.18 5.89
CA LEU A 77 -2.60 -10.70 6.56
C LEU A 77 -2.59 -12.23 6.50
N VAL A 78 -2.57 -12.87 7.67
CA VAL A 78 -2.42 -14.32 7.79
C VAL A 78 -3.55 -14.95 8.61
N ASP A 79 -3.98 -16.16 8.24
CA ASP A 79 -4.79 -17.02 9.12
C ASP A 79 -3.86 -17.83 10.04
N ILE A 80 -4.39 -18.70 10.89
CA ILE A 80 -3.64 -19.49 11.85
C ILE A 80 -2.54 -20.32 11.19
N LYS A 81 -1.43 -20.46 11.90
CA LYS A 81 -0.31 -21.30 11.47
C LYS A 81 -0.78 -22.71 11.07
N GLY A 82 -0.34 -23.16 9.90
CA GLY A 82 -0.68 -24.47 9.35
C GLY A 82 -2.00 -24.52 8.55
N SER A 83 -2.75 -23.41 8.48
CA SER A 83 -3.86 -23.30 7.54
C SER A 83 -3.39 -22.94 6.14
N TYR A 84 -4.25 -23.20 5.15
CA TYR A 84 -4.03 -22.87 3.74
C TYR A 84 -5.13 -21.92 3.26
N THR A 85 -4.75 -20.94 2.45
CA THR A 85 -5.63 -19.91 1.89
C THR A 85 -5.51 -19.89 0.36
N ALA A 86 -6.59 -19.50 -0.32
CA ALA A 86 -6.63 -19.31 -1.77
C ALA A 86 -7.46 -18.05 -2.08
N GLN A 87 -7.15 -17.37 -3.18
CA GLN A 87 -7.81 -16.12 -3.61
C GLN A 87 -8.02 -16.12 -5.12
N TYR A 88 -9.17 -15.61 -5.56
CA TYR A 88 -9.45 -15.19 -6.94
C TYR A 88 -10.01 -13.76 -6.90
N GLU A 89 -9.69 -12.95 -7.90
CA GLU A 89 -10.12 -11.55 -7.97
C GLU A 89 -10.41 -11.13 -9.42
N HIS A 90 -11.52 -10.42 -9.63
CA HIS A 90 -11.80 -9.72 -10.88
C HIS A 90 -12.22 -8.28 -10.61
N THR A 91 -11.85 -7.40 -11.53
CA THR A 91 -12.40 -6.04 -11.59
C THR A 91 -13.64 -6.07 -12.47
N ILE A 92 -14.74 -5.49 -11.98
CA ILE A 92 -15.97 -5.31 -12.74
C ILE A 92 -16.26 -3.83 -12.92
N ILE A 93 -16.81 -3.47 -14.07
CA ILE A 93 -17.32 -2.13 -14.36
C ILE A 93 -18.85 -2.22 -14.45
N LEU A 94 -19.52 -1.46 -13.59
CA LEU A 94 -20.97 -1.28 -13.66
C LEU A 94 -21.27 -0.18 -14.68
N ARG A 95 -21.44 -0.56 -15.94
CA ARG A 95 -21.74 0.37 -17.03
C ARG A 95 -23.24 0.67 -17.03
N PRO A 96 -23.66 1.81 -17.61
CA PRO A 96 -25.09 2.14 -17.72
C PRO A 96 -25.93 1.03 -18.38
N THR A 97 -25.34 0.27 -19.31
CA THR A 97 -26.05 -0.72 -20.13
C THR A 97 -25.81 -2.17 -19.69
N CYS A 98 -24.77 -2.45 -18.90
CA CYS A 98 -24.39 -3.80 -18.52
C CYS A 98 -23.41 -3.83 -17.35
N LYS A 99 -23.30 -5.00 -16.73
CA LYS A 99 -22.15 -5.36 -15.89
C LYS A 99 -21.08 -5.97 -16.78
N GLU A 100 -19.89 -5.40 -16.77
CA GLU A 100 -18.74 -5.90 -17.53
C GLU A 100 -17.69 -6.45 -16.55
N VAL A 101 -17.23 -7.68 -16.80
CA VAL A 101 -16.08 -8.24 -16.07
C VAL A 101 -14.82 -7.91 -16.87
N VAL A 102 -14.27 -6.71 -16.65
CA VAL A 102 -13.23 -6.15 -17.52
C VAL A 102 -11.91 -6.92 -17.44
N SER A 103 -11.66 -7.65 -16.35
CA SER A 103 -10.44 -8.46 -16.20
C SER A 103 -10.62 -9.95 -16.53
N ARG A 104 -11.73 -10.37 -17.18
CA ARG A 104 -11.97 -11.76 -17.57
C ARG A 104 -11.01 -12.20 -18.70
N GLY A 105 -10.37 -13.36 -18.53
CA GLY A 105 -9.59 -14.05 -19.57
C GLY A 105 -10.10 -15.47 -19.84
N ASP A 106 -9.35 -16.22 -20.65
CA ASP A 106 -9.62 -17.65 -20.92
C ASP A 106 -9.11 -18.57 -19.79
N ASP A 107 -8.33 -18.02 -18.86
CA ASP A 107 -7.71 -18.72 -17.73
C ASP A 107 -8.62 -18.75 -16.50
N TYR A 108 -9.18 -17.61 -16.07
CA TYR A 108 -10.12 -17.53 -14.95
C TYR A 108 -10.96 -16.26 -14.92
#